data_AF-A0A9N9KDK6-F1
#
_entry.id   AF-A0A9N9KDK6-F1
#
_cell.length_a   1.000
_cell.length_b   1.000
_cell.length_c   1.000
_cell.angle_alpha   90.00
_cell.angle_beta   90.00
_cell.angle_gamma   90.00
#
_symmetry.space_group_name_H-M   'P 1'
#
loop_
_entity.id
_entity.type
_entity.pdbx_description
1 polymer ?
#
loop_
_entity_poly.entity_id
_entity_poly.type
_entity_poly.pdbx_seq_one_letter_code
_entity_poly.pdbx_strand_id
1 'polypeptide(L)' 'MSEIKFNHNSLSNKTLSEPYNHLELKPEPPILDSILDHIGNTPLVRINKITKAEGIECEI' A
#
# COMPACT_ATOMS: atom_id res chain seq x y z
N MET A 1 10.10 13.09 -30.57
CA MET A 1 9.52 12.16 -29.56
C MET A 1 10.62 11.77 -28.59
N SER A 2 10.70 12.40 -27.43
CA SER A 2 11.60 11.98 -26.36
C SER A 2 10.77 11.35 -25.24
N GLU A 3 11.00 10.07 -24.99
CA GLU A 3 10.38 9.29 -23.93
C GLU A 3 10.73 9.88 -22.56
N ILE A 4 9.70 10.24 -21.78
CA ILE A 4 9.88 10.59 -20.38
C ILE A 4 10.07 9.28 -19.62
N LYS A 5 11.30 9.02 -19.18
CA LYS A 5 11.61 7.96 -18.22
C LYS A 5 11.08 8.40 -16.85
N PHE A 6 10.05 7.72 -16.34
CA PHE A 6 9.64 7.89 -14.95
C PHE A 6 10.72 7.27 -14.03
N ASN A 7 11.52 8.15 -13.46
CA ASN A 7 12.52 7.82 -12.45
C ASN A 7 11.79 7.58 -11.12
N HIS A 8 11.82 6.36 -10.58
CA HIS A 8 11.40 6.06 -9.21
C HIS A 8 12.44 6.63 -8.23
N ASN A 9 12.51 7.96 -8.14
CA ASN A 9 13.22 8.62 -7.05
C ASN A 9 12.23 8.77 -5.90
N SER A 10 12.45 7.95 -4.87
CA SER A 10 11.98 8.18 -3.51
C SER A 10 12.33 9.62 -3.10
N LEU A 11 11.34 10.51 -3.18
CA LEU A 11 11.36 11.80 -2.54
C LEU A 11 10.21 11.78 -1.55
N SER A 12 10.54 11.40 -0.32
CA SER A 12 9.72 11.70 0.84
C SER A 12 9.50 13.22 0.84
N ASN A 13 8.33 13.66 0.39
CA ASN A 13 7.84 14.98 0.72
C ASN A 13 7.59 14.96 2.22
N LYS A 14 8.63 15.25 3.02
CA LYS A 14 8.52 15.43 4.47
C LYS A 14 7.55 16.58 4.66
N THR A 15 6.30 16.27 5.01
CA THR A 15 5.30 17.27 5.30
C THR A 15 5.85 18.16 6.42
N LEU A 16 5.74 19.46 6.19
CA LEU A 16 6.23 20.52 7.05
C LEU A 16 5.83 20.22 8.51
N SER A 17 6.83 19.92 9.36
CA SER A 17 6.72 19.49 10.77
C SER A 17 5.32 19.59 11.38
N GLU A 18 4.45 18.62 11.08
CA GLU A 18 3.17 18.54 11.75
C GLU A 18 3.40 18.10 13.20
N PRO A 19 2.66 18.64 14.18
CA PRO A 19 2.88 18.34 15.60
C PRO A 19 2.53 16.89 15.97
N TYR A 20 2.08 16.08 15.02
CA TYR A 20 1.56 14.74 15.25
C TYR A 20 2.60 13.67 14.92
N ASN A 21 2.57 12.60 15.71
CA ASN A 21 3.41 11.44 15.47
C ASN A 21 2.78 10.58 14.36
N HIS A 22 3.41 10.60 13.19
CA HIS A 22 3.09 9.71 12.09
C HIS A 22 3.95 8.44 12.19
N LEU A 23 3.32 7.28 12.11
CA LEU A 23 4.00 5.99 12.11
C LEU A 23 4.00 5.40 10.70
N GLU A 24 5.16 4.95 10.24
CA GLU A 24 5.26 4.24 8.97
C GLU A 24 4.79 2.78 9.12
N LEU A 25 4.12 2.27 8.08
CA LEU A 25 3.76 0.85 8.01
C LEU A 25 5.03 0.02 7.84
N LYS A 26 5.22 -0.98 8.69
CA LYS A 26 6.36 -1.89 8.65
C LYS A 26 5.95 -3.25 8.10
N PRO A 27 6.83 -3.93 7.34
CA PRO A 27 6.60 -5.31 6.95
C PRO A 27 6.51 -6.20 8.19
N GLU A 28 5.71 -7.26 8.09
CA GLU A 28 5.52 -8.21 9.17
C GLU A 28 6.78 -9.08 9.38
N PRO A 29 7.32 -9.20 10.60
CA PRO A 29 8.48 -10.03 10.88
C PRO A 29 8.10 -11.53 10.93
N PRO A 30 9.09 -12.44 10.84
CA PRO A 30 8.82 -13.89 10.88
C PRO A 30 8.27 -14.42 12.22
N ILE A 31 8.56 -13.74 13.33
CA ILE A 31 8.11 -14.08 14.68
C ILE A 31 7.58 -12.79 15.32
N LEU A 32 6.37 -12.84 15.86
CA LEU A 32 5.71 -11.74 16.54
C LEU A 32 5.86 -11.87 18.07
N ASP A 33 5.93 -10.73 18.76
CA ASP A 33 6.01 -10.68 20.22
C ASP A 33 4.64 -10.93 20.88
N SER A 34 3.56 -10.48 20.22
CA SER A 34 2.18 -10.67 20.66
C SER A 34 1.20 -10.81 19.50
N ILE A 35 -0.02 -11.26 19.81
CA ILE A 35 -1.10 -11.36 18.80
C ILE A 35 -1.56 -9.98 18.28
N LEU A 36 -1.35 -8.91 19.05
CA LEU A 36 -1.72 -7.56 18.64
C LEU A 36 -0.83 -7.06 17.50
N ASP A 37 0.37 -7.60 17.36
CA ASP A 37 1.32 -7.24 16.29
C ASP A 37 0.90 -7.83 14.93
N HIS A 38 -0.09 -8.73 14.91
CA HIS A 38 -0.71 -9.26 13.69
C HIS A 38 -1.90 -8.40 13.19
N ILE A 39 -2.09 -7.20 13.77
CA ILE A 39 -3.11 -6.23 13.32
C ILE A 39 -2.47 -5.31 12.26
N GLY A 40 -3.15 -5.15 11.12
CA GLY A 40 -2.62 -4.44 9.95
C GLY A 40 -2.06 -5.42 8.93
N ASN A 41 -1.37 -4.92 7.90
CA ASN A 41 -0.84 -5.74 6.79
C ASN A 41 -1.88 -6.68 6.13
N THR A 42 -3.17 -6.34 6.24
CA THR A 42 -4.26 -7.14 5.68
C THR A 42 -4.09 -7.26 4.16
N PRO A 43 -4.18 -8.47 3.58
CA PRO A 43 -3.97 -8.64 2.15
C PRO A 43 -5.04 -7.89 1.35
N LEU A 44 -4.59 -7.17 0.31
CA LEU A 44 -5.47 -6.62 -0.71
C LEU A 44 -5.75 -7.72 -1.75
N VAL A 45 -6.98 -8.22 -1.78
CA VAL A 45 -7.37 -9.35 -2.62
C VAL A 45 -8.24 -8.90 -3.78
N ARG A 46 -7.83 -9.27 -4.99
CA ARG A 46 -8.54 -8.99 -6.24
C ARG A 46 -9.88 -9.73 -6.37
N ILE A 47 -10.91 -9.03 -6.85
CA ILE A 47 -12.23 -9.55 -7.14
C ILE A 47 -12.31 -10.11 -8.57
N ASN A 48 -12.51 -11.42 -8.69
CA ASN A 48 -12.40 -12.12 -9.98
C ASN A 48 -13.73 -12.41 -10.67
N LYS A 49 -14.76 -12.83 -9.91
CA LYS A 49 -16.00 -13.36 -10.49
C LYS A 49 -17.08 -12.30 -10.64
N ILE A 50 -17.23 -11.45 -9.64
CA ILE A 50 -18.26 -10.40 -9.61
C ILE A 50 -17.95 -9.35 -10.68
N THR A 51 -16.69 -8.90 -10.77
CA THR A 51 -16.23 -7.95 -11.80
C THR A 51 -16.60 -8.41 -13.21
N LYS A 52 -16.30 -9.67 -13.54
CA LYS A 52 -16.67 -10.27 -14.83
C LYS A 52 -18.19 -10.38 -15.02
N ALA A 53 -18.94 -10.77 -13.99
CA ALA A 53 -20.39 -10.94 -14.08
C ALA A 53 -21.12 -9.60 -14.31
N GLU A 54 -20.61 -8.51 -13.73
CA GLU A 54 -21.19 -7.17 -13.82
C GLU A 54 -20.63 -6.34 -14.99
N GLY A 55 -19.74 -6.91 -15.81
CA GLY A 55 -19.13 -6.21 -16.95
C GLY A 55 -18.17 -5.08 -16.54
N ILE A 56 -17.57 -5.16 -15.36
CA ILE A 56 -16.59 -4.17 -14.88
C ILE A 56 -15.23 -4.48 -15.52
N GLU A 57 -14.68 -3.50 -16.23
CA GLU A 57 -13.45 -3.65 -17.02
C GLU A 57 -12.16 -3.36 -16.23
N CYS A 58 -12.25 -2.63 -15.11
CA CYS A 58 -11.08 -2.31 -14.29
C CYS A 58 -10.80 -3.36 -13.20
N GLU A 59 -9.59 -3.31 -12.66
CA GLU A 59 -9.20 -4.11 -11.50
C GLU A 59 -9.89 -3.59 -10.24
N ILE A 60 -10.52 -4.51 -9.50
CA ILE A 60 -11.17 -4.30 -8.21
C ILE A 60 -10.54 -5.24 -7.20
#